data_AF-A0A9X8HD89-F1
#
_entry.id   AF-A0A9X8HD89-F1
#
_cell.length_a   1.000
_cell.length_b   1.000
_cell.length_c   1.000
_cell.angle_alpha   90.00
_cell.angle_beta   90.00
_cell.angle_gamma   90.00
#
_symmetry.space_group_name_H-M   'P 1'
#
loop_
_entity.id
_entity.type
_entity.pdbx_description
1 polymer ?
#
loop_
_entity_poly.entity_id
_entity_poly.type
_entity_poly.pdbx_seq_one_letter_code
_entity_poly.pdbx_strand_id
1 'polypeptide(L)'
;MSVHNTGKDLDLQERVSYIHSATKDDEPKDGDYNEAKTPGELEDGALVAGGALNMCSREAMGLFSQYAAIGVIYGMIPALNYPIFNVYLQLEGYQTASYSTLVTLGWSFKVFMGMFSDCFPIFGYRRKSWMLIGWTATMICLSVMTFSSLGDPYCNREKAEERKSRACSKPYSNASVTDLDLFNLSAPDNGSLFIILSMFVSLGYVTAACASDAMVVQYAQREPLAIRGRIQTAI
;
A
#
# COMPACT_ATOMS: atom_id res chain seq x y z
N MET A 1 -35.09 -29.47 -21.32
CA MET A 1 -35.37 -30.65 -20.47
C MET A 1 -34.17 -30.87 -19.57
N SER A 2 -34.21 -30.40 -18.33
CA SER A 2 -33.46 -30.94 -17.18
C SER A 2 -33.78 -30.06 -15.97
N VAL A 3 -34.82 -30.47 -15.25
CA VAL A 3 -35.12 -30.02 -13.89
C VAL A 3 -34.67 -31.15 -12.96
N HIS A 4 -34.22 -30.78 -11.77
CA HIS A 4 -33.92 -31.61 -10.59
C HIS A 4 -32.58 -32.36 -10.55
N ASN A 5 -31.62 -31.76 -9.83
CA ASN A 5 -30.68 -32.55 -9.01
C ASN A 5 -30.36 -31.93 -7.64
N THR A 6 -31.02 -30.83 -7.24
CA THR A 6 -30.75 -30.13 -5.97
C THR A 6 -31.33 -30.80 -4.73
N GLY A 7 -32.31 -31.70 -4.86
CA GLY A 7 -32.98 -32.32 -3.71
C GLY A 7 -32.21 -33.48 -3.07
N LYS A 8 -31.39 -34.19 -3.84
CA LYS A 8 -30.64 -35.35 -3.32
C LYS A 8 -29.43 -34.96 -2.48
N ASP A 9 -28.73 -33.89 -2.87
CA ASP A 9 -27.55 -33.43 -2.13
C ASP A 9 -27.92 -32.82 -0.77
N LEU A 10 -29.08 -32.16 -0.68
CA LEU A 10 -29.63 -31.64 0.57
C LEU A 10 -30.08 -32.76 1.51
N ASP A 11 -30.79 -33.78 1.01
CA ASP A 11 -31.22 -34.95 1.81
C ASP A 11 -30.01 -35.77 2.30
N LEU A 12 -28.94 -35.85 1.50
CA LEU A 12 -27.68 -36.47 1.93
C LEU A 12 -26.99 -35.69 3.05
N GLN A 13 -26.95 -34.35 2.97
CA GLN A 13 -26.39 -33.52 4.05
C GLN A 13 -27.22 -33.62 5.33
N GLU A 14 -28.55 -33.63 5.22
CA GLU A 14 -29.46 -33.74 6.36
C GLU A 14 -29.32 -35.12 7.05
N ARG A 15 -29.24 -36.21 6.28
CA ARG A 15 -29.02 -37.56 6.83
C ARG A 15 -27.65 -37.74 7.48
N VAL A 16 -26.60 -37.11 6.94
CA VAL A 16 -25.26 -37.15 7.56
C VAL A 16 -25.25 -36.39 8.88
N SER A 17 -25.99 -35.28 8.97
CA SER A 17 -26.13 -34.53 10.23
C SER A 17 -26.91 -35.31 11.29
N TYR A 18 -27.93 -36.07 10.88
CA TYR A 18 -28.77 -36.87 11.78
C TYR A 18 -28.03 -38.10 12.34
N ILE A 19 -27.19 -38.74 11.52
CA ILE A 19 -26.36 -39.87 11.96
C ILE A 19 -25.31 -39.42 12.99
N HIS A 20 -24.81 -38.18 12.88
CA HIS A 20 -23.86 -37.63 13.85
C HIS A 20 -24.52 -37.21 15.17
N SER A 21 -25.82 -36.88 15.17
CA SER A 21 -26.55 -36.55 16.40
C SER A 21 -27.07 -37.79 17.14
N ALA A 22 -27.44 -38.85 16.42
CA ALA A 22 -28.07 -40.04 17.00
C ALA A 22 -27.09 -41.00 17.71
N THR A 23 -25.77 -40.81 17.60
CA THR A 23 -24.78 -41.65 18.30
C THR A 23 -24.40 -41.14 19.69
N LYS A 24 -25.23 -40.29 20.31
CA LYS A 24 -24.94 -39.67 21.61
C LYS A 24 -26.05 -39.86 22.65
N ASP A 25 -26.71 -41.01 22.65
CA ASP A 25 -27.67 -41.38 23.69
C ASP A 25 -27.22 -42.67 24.42
N ASP A 26 -26.29 -42.52 25.35
CA ASP A 26 -26.06 -43.47 26.45
C ASP A 26 -25.67 -42.65 27.71
N GLU A 27 -26.62 -42.47 28.63
CA GLU A 27 -26.38 -41.93 30.00
C GLU A 27 -26.49 -43.09 31.04
N PRO A 28 -25.94 -42.96 32.27
CA PRO A 28 -24.68 -42.32 32.66
C PRO A 28 -23.84 -43.22 33.61
N LYS A 29 -22.52 -43.02 33.67
CA LYS A 29 -21.70 -43.43 34.82
C LYS A 29 -20.81 -42.27 35.27
N ASP A 30 -21.21 -41.73 36.42
CA ASP A 30 -20.48 -40.98 37.43
C ASP A 30 -19.06 -40.44 37.05
N GLY A 31 -18.93 -39.11 37.02
CA GLY A 31 -17.67 -38.46 37.40
C GLY A 31 -16.84 -37.73 36.34
N ASP A 32 -17.24 -37.66 35.07
CA ASP A 32 -16.42 -36.97 34.05
C ASP A 32 -17.26 -36.10 33.10
N TYR A 33 -17.69 -34.94 33.60
CA TYR A 33 -18.12 -33.84 32.73
C TYR A 33 -16.87 -33.22 32.09
N ASN A 34 -16.25 -33.95 31.16
CA ASN A 34 -15.43 -33.32 30.14
C ASN A 34 -16.39 -32.52 29.25
N GLU A 35 -16.51 -31.23 29.57
CA GLU A 35 -17.12 -30.18 28.78
C GLU A 35 -16.85 -30.47 27.30
N ALA A 36 -17.87 -30.98 26.60
CA ALA A 36 -17.79 -31.26 25.19
C ALA A 36 -17.70 -29.91 24.48
N LYS A 37 -16.48 -29.36 24.40
CA LYS A 37 -16.16 -28.13 23.69
C LYS A 37 -16.82 -28.19 22.32
N THR A 38 -17.65 -27.21 22.05
CA THR A 38 -18.28 -26.99 20.76
C THR A 38 -17.21 -27.12 19.67
N PRO A 39 -17.39 -27.97 18.63
CA PRO A 39 -16.40 -28.12 17.58
C PRO A 39 -16.34 -26.83 16.76
N GLY A 40 -15.51 -25.87 17.19
CA GLY A 40 -15.44 -24.54 16.58
C GLY A 40 -14.59 -23.53 17.34
N GLU A 41 -14.40 -23.68 18.65
CA GLU A 41 -13.44 -22.85 19.38
C GLU A 41 -12.04 -23.45 19.24
N LEU A 42 -11.16 -22.75 18.51
CA LEU A 42 -9.72 -23.02 18.57
C LEU A 42 -9.32 -22.87 20.04
N GLU A 43 -8.91 -23.96 20.70
CA GLU A 43 -8.72 -24.06 22.15
C GLU A 43 -7.78 -23.02 22.78
N ASP A 44 -7.06 -22.27 21.95
CA ASP A 44 -6.06 -21.25 22.33
C ASP A 44 -6.58 -19.80 22.11
N GLY A 45 -7.87 -19.64 21.79
CA GLY A 45 -8.55 -18.36 21.64
C GLY A 45 -8.27 -17.61 20.34
N ALA A 46 -7.66 -18.24 19.33
CA ALA A 46 -7.49 -17.68 17.99
C ALA A 46 -8.85 -17.50 17.27
N LEU A 47 -9.00 -16.44 16.46
CA LEU A 47 -10.25 -16.12 15.76
C LEU A 47 -10.40 -16.87 14.43
N VAL A 48 -9.27 -17.27 13.82
CA VAL A 48 -9.23 -17.96 12.52
C VAL A 48 -8.14 -19.04 12.56
N ALA A 49 -8.38 -20.17 11.89
CA ALA A 49 -7.40 -21.25 11.75
C ALA A 49 -6.17 -20.81 10.91
N GLY A 50 -5.03 -21.46 11.14
CA GLY A 50 -3.80 -21.23 10.36
C GLY A 50 -2.55 -20.93 11.18
N GLY A 51 -2.68 -20.83 12.51
CA GLY A 51 -1.56 -20.63 13.45
C GLY A 51 -0.93 -19.24 13.36
N ALA A 52 -0.20 -18.88 14.41
CA ALA A 52 0.50 -17.60 14.47
C ALA A 52 1.64 -17.54 13.43
N LEU A 53 1.76 -16.39 12.76
CA LEU A 53 2.84 -16.15 11.81
C LEU A 53 4.18 -16.16 12.56
N ASN A 54 5.15 -16.94 12.06
CA ASN A 54 6.52 -16.87 12.55
C ASN A 54 7.19 -15.59 12.04
N MET A 55 7.69 -14.75 12.95
CA MET A 55 8.25 -13.43 12.66
C MET A 55 9.48 -13.47 11.75
N CYS A 56 10.26 -14.57 11.80
CA CYS A 56 11.43 -14.77 10.95
C CYS A 56 11.12 -15.60 9.70
N SER A 57 9.84 -15.88 9.42
CA SER A 57 9.46 -16.57 8.19
C SER A 57 9.64 -15.67 6.96
N ARG A 58 9.79 -16.30 5.79
CA ARG A 58 9.85 -15.57 4.51
C ARG A 58 8.61 -14.72 4.26
N GLU A 59 7.45 -15.15 4.75
CA GLU A 59 6.19 -14.41 4.63
C GLU A 59 6.21 -13.14 5.48
N ALA A 60 6.64 -13.23 6.74
CA ALA A 60 6.77 -12.09 7.64
C ALA A 60 7.82 -11.09 7.14
N MET A 61 8.99 -11.58 6.70
CA MET A 61 10.03 -10.73 6.12
C MET A 61 9.56 -10.00 4.86
N GLY A 62 8.76 -10.67 4.00
CA GLY A 62 8.13 -10.02 2.86
C GLY A 62 7.20 -8.88 3.28
N LEU A 63 6.37 -9.11 4.31
CA LEU A 63 5.46 -8.12 4.86
C LEU A 63 6.19 -6.93 5.51
N PHE A 64 7.29 -7.16 6.22
CA PHE A 64 8.10 -6.08 6.78
C PHE A 64 8.83 -5.29 5.69
N SER A 65 9.40 -5.97 4.70
CA SER A 65 10.11 -5.31 3.59
C SER A 65 9.20 -4.35 2.82
N GLN A 66 7.93 -4.71 2.62
CA GLN A 66 6.99 -3.83 1.93
C GLN A 66 6.57 -2.63 2.79
N TYR A 67 6.42 -2.78 4.11
CA TYR A 67 6.17 -1.64 5.01
C TYR A 67 7.36 -0.68 5.05
N ALA A 68 8.59 -1.21 5.07
CA ALA A 68 9.80 -0.41 4.94
C ALA A 68 9.81 0.37 3.62
N ALA A 69 9.47 -0.28 2.50
CA ALA A 69 9.37 0.38 1.20
C ALA A 69 8.28 1.48 1.17
N ILE A 70 7.12 1.24 1.79
CA ILE A 70 6.07 2.27 1.95
C ILE A 70 6.63 3.47 2.71
N GLY A 71 7.33 3.25 3.83
CA GLY A 71 7.94 4.31 4.63
C GLY A 71 8.93 5.16 3.82
N VAL A 72 9.77 4.51 3.00
CA VAL A 72 10.71 5.20 2.11
C VAL A 72 9.97 6.08 1.11
N ILE A 73 8.96 5.56 0.40
CA ILE A 73 8.23 6.32 -0.63
C ILE A 73 7.40 7.44 0.01
N TYR A 74 6.74 7.15 1.13
CA TYR A 74 5.93 8.11 1.87
C TYR A 74 6.76 9.29 2.38
N GLY A 75 8.00 9.06 2.81
CA GLY A 75 8.91 10.14 3.18
C GLY A 75 9.54 10.85 1.97
N MET A 76 9.99 10.09 0.97
CA MET A 76 10.77 10.61 -0.15
C MET A 76 9.94 11.49 -1.09
N ILE A 77 8.79 11.03 -1.55
CA ILE A 77 8.01 11.74 -2.58
C ILE A 77 7.61 13.15 -2.12
N PRO A 78 7.06 13.36 -0.92
CA PRO A 78 6.80 14.71 -0.41
C PRO A 78 8.09 15.53 -0.23
N ALA A 79 9.19 14.91 0.23
CA ALA A 79 10.45 15.60 0.46
C ALA A 79 11.08 16.15 -0.83
N LEU A 80 10.81 15.54 -2.00
CA LEU A 80 11.27 16.03 -3.31
C LEU A 80 10.67 17.40 -3.69
N ASN A 81 9.56 17.82 -3.05
CA ASN A 81 8.90 19.08 -3.38
C ASN A 81 9.83 20.29 -3.25
N TYR A 82 10.64 20.33 -2.20
CA TYR A 82 11.55 21.44 -1.99
C TYR A 82 12.71 21.47 -3.00
N PRO A 83 13.58 20.45 -3.11
CA PRO A 83 14.74 20.52 -3.98
C PRO A 83 14.37 20.56 -5.48
N ILE A 84 13.37 19.79 -5.92
CA ILE A 84 13.02 19.72 -7.35
C ILE A 84 12.10 20.89 -7.72
N PHE A 85 10.97 21.03 -7.05
CA PHE A 85 9.95 21.96 -7.51
C PHE A 85 10.19 23.40 -7.08
N ASN A 86 10.65 23.63 -5.85
CA ASN A 86 10.91 24.99 -5.38
C ASN A 86 12.29 25.52 -5.78
N VAL A 87 13.33 24.69 -5.78
CA VAL A 87 14.72 25.16 -6.00
C VAL A 87 15.21 24.93 -7.44
N TYR A 88 14.91 23.78 -8.04
CA TYR A 88 15.43 23.44 -9.37
C TYR A 88 14.57 24.03 -10.50
N LEU A 89 13.25 23.80 -10.46
CA LEU A 89 12.32 24.29 -11.48
C LEU A 89 11.71 25.65 -11.14
N GLN A 90 11.81 26.10 -9.88
CA GLN A 90 11.26 27.37 -9.40
C GLN A 90 9.75 27.52 -9.72
N LEU A 91 8.98 26.46 -9.50
CA LEU A 91 7.53 26.45 -9.69
C LEU A 91 6.85 27.48 -8.77
N GLU A 92 5.72 28.02 -9.23
CA GLU A 92 4.94 28.95 -8.43
C GLU A 92 4.33 28.27 -7.19
N GLY A 93 4.02 29.08 -6.17
CA GLY A 93 3.46 28.60 -4.92
C GLY A 93 2.17 27.79 -5.09
N TYR A 94 1.34 28.14 -6.09
CA TYR A 94 0.13 27.37 -6.39
C TYR A 94 0.44 25.98 -6.96
N GLN A 95 1.48 25.84 -7.80
CA GLN A 95 1.85 24.58 -8.43
C GLN A 95 2.47 23.60 -7.41
N THR A 96 3.33 24.12 -6.52
CA THR A 96 3.93 23.33 -5.43
C THR A 96 2.90 22.92 -4.37
N ALA A 97 1.90 23.78 -4.11
CA ALA A 97 0.75 23.44 -3.28
C ALA A 97 -0.09 22.33 -3.93
N SER A 98 -0.39 22.43 -5.23
CA SER A 98 -1.08 21.38 -5.98
C SER A 98 -0.32 20.05 -5.96
N TYR A 99 1.01 20.06 -6.03
CA TYR A 99 1.79 18.83 -5.89
C TYR A 99 1.55 18.16 -4.52
N SER A 100 1.63 18.92 -3.43
CA SER A 100 1.44 18.39 -2.08
C SER A 100 0.06 17.77 -1.89
N THR A 101 -0.97 18.39 -2.45
CA THR A 101 -2.34 17.87 -2.38
C THR A 101 -2.50 16.62 -3.23
N LEU A 102 -1.94 16.57 -4.44
CA LEU A 102 -1.99 15.41 -5.34
C LEU A 102 -1.28 14.18 -4.77
N VAL A 103 -0.13 14.36 -4.10
CA VAL A 103 0.56 13.27 -3.40
C VAL A 103 -0.22 12.78 -2.18
N THR A 104 -0.93 13.68 -1.49
CA THR A 104 -1.77 13.27 -0.35
C THR A 104 -3.08 12.62 -0.80
N LEU A 105 -3.58 12.99 -1.97
CA LEU A 105 -4.85 12.51 -2.53
C LEU A 105 -4.88 10.98 -2.68
N GLY A 106 -3.74 10.33 -2.92
CA GLY A 106 -3.67 8.87 -2.98
C GLY A 106 -4.21 8.20 -1.72
N TRP A 107 -3.97 8.78 -0.55
CA TRP A 107 -4.50 8.29 0.73
C TRP A 107 -6.02 8.42 0.85
N SER A 108 -6.63 9.41 0.20
CA SER A 108 -8.09 9.54 0.15
C SER A 108 -8.73 8.37 -0.61
N PHE A 109 -8.04 7.82 -1.61
CA PHE A 109 -8.52 6.65 -2.37
C PHE A 109 -8.31 5.30 -1.66
N LYS A 110 -7.63 5.30 -0.50
CA LYS A 110 -7.33 4.08 0.28
C LYS A 110 -8.57 3.22 0.53
N VAL A 111 -9.69 3.84 0.93
CA VAL A 111 -10.95 3.16 1.23
C VAL A 111 -11.52 2.46 -0.01
N PHE A 112 -11.55 3.15 -1.14
CA PHE A 112 -12.05 2.59 -2.40
C PHE A 112 -11.17 1.43 -2.87
N MET A 113 -9.85 1.60 -2.84
CA MET A 113 -8.91 0.54 -3.23
C MET A 113 -8.99 -0.68 -2.30
N GLY A 114 -9.22 -0.48 -1.00
CA GLY A 114 -9.51 -1.55 -0.05
C GLY A 114 -10.77 -2.33 -0.44
N MET A 115 -11.87 -1.62 -0.68
CA MET A 115 -13.14 -2.22 -1.12
C MET A 115 -12.98 -3.00 -2.44
N PHE A 116 -12.31 -2.41 -3.43
CA PHE A 116 -12.03 -3.09 -4.70
C PHE A 116 -11.24 -4.38 -4.50
N SER A 117 -10.21 -4.36 -3.63
CA SER A 117 -9.39 -5.53 -3.36
C SER A 117 -10.15 -6.68 -2.68
N ASP A 118 -11.14 -6.36 -1.84
CA ASP A 118 -11.95 -7.37 -1.14
C ASP A 118 -13.06 -7.97 -2.04
N CYS A 119 -13.63 -7.16 -2.93
CA CYS A 119 -14.71 -7.56 -3.85
C CYS A 119 -14.21 -8.34 -5.06
N PHE A 120 -13.01 -8.04 -5.58
CA PHE A 120 -12.50 -8.62 -6.83
C PHE A 120 -11.24 -9.48 -6.59
N PRO A 121 -11.38 -10.79 -6.31
CA PRO A 121 -10.25 -11.70 -6.26
C PRO A 121 -9.64 -11.88 -7.66
N ILE A 122 -8.31 -11.75 -7.76
CA ILE A 122 -7.58 -11.93 -9.03
C ILE A 122 -6.77 -13.23 -8.94
N PHE A 123 -7.00 -14.17 -9.87
CA PHE A 123 -6.38 -15.51 -9.90
C PHE A 123 -6.56 -16.32 -8.61
N GLY A 124 -7.69 -16.16 -7.91
CA GLY A 124 -7.97 -16.82 -6.64
C GLY A 124 -7.27 -16.21 -5.42
N TYR A 125 -6.38 -15.22 -5.62
CA TYR A 125 -5.74 -14.47 -4.53
C TYR A 125 -6.39 -13.09 -4.36
N ARG A 126 -6.87 -12.81 -3.15
CA ARG A 126 -7.51 -11.52 -2.83
C ARG A 126 -6.53 -10.40 -2.50
N ARG A 127 -5.35 -10.69 -1.95
CA ARG A 127 -4.47 -9.65 -1.35
C ARG A 127 -3.11 -9.56 -2.01
N LYS A 128 -2.44 -10.70 -2.17
CA LYS A 128 -1.13 -10.80 -2.81
C LYS A 128 -1.14 -10.21 -4.24
N SER A 129 -2.18 -10.47 -5.02
CA SER A 129 -2.32 -9.92 -6.39
C SER A 129 -2.40 -8.40 -6.40
N TRP A 130 -3.26 -7.81 -5.56
CA TRP A 130 -3.43 -6.35 -5.49
C TRP A 130 -2.19 -5.64 -4.96
N MET A 131 -1.49 -6.24 -3.99
CA MET A 131 -0.20 -5.76 -3.51
C MET A 131 0.84 -5.70 -4.64
N LEU A 132 0.95 -6.77 -5.44
CA LEU A 132 1.86 -6.81 -6.59
C LEU A 132 1.47 -5.79 -7.65
N ILE A 133 0.19 -5.63 -7.97
CA ILE A 133 -0.28 -4.62 -8.93
C ILE A 133 0.13 -3.20 -8.47
N GLY A 134 -0.14 -2.85 -7.22
CA GLY A 134 0.24 -1.54 -6.66
C GLY A 134 1.74 -1.28 -6.72
N TRP A 135 2.56 -2.28 -6.38
CA TRP A 135 4.02 -2.17 -6.46
C TRP A 135 4.53 -2.11 -7.89
N THR A 136 3.96 -2.87 -8.83
CA THR A 136 4.36 -2.81 -10.25
C THR A 136 4.04 -1.45 -10.86
N ALA A 137 2.86 -0.88 -10.58
CA ALA A 137 2.50 0.46 -11.03
C ALA A 137 3.48 1.52 -10.46
N THR A 138 3.80 1.41 -9.17
CA THR A 138 4.78 2.27 -8.51
C THR A 138 6.17 2.15 -9.13
N MET A 139 6.64 0.92 -9.37
CA MET A 139 7.94 0.64 -9.98
C MET A 139 8.04 1.24 -11.39
N ILE A 140 6.99 1.11 -12.20
CA ILE A 140 6.96 1.69 -13.55
C ILE A 140 7.06 3.22 -13.47
N CYS A 141 6.25 3.86 -12.62
CA CYS A 141 6.25 5.32 -12.49
C CYS A 141 7.61 5.84 -11.98
N LEU A 142 8.17 5.21 -10.95
CA LEU A 142 9.50 5.57 -10.44
C LEU A 142 10.61 5.34 -11.48
N SER A 143 10.51 4.29 -12.28
CA SER A 143 11.44 4.05 -13.37
C SER A 143 11.37 5.17 -14.41
N VAL A 144 10.16 5.55 -14.83
CA VAL A 144 9.97 6.69 -15.75
C VAL A 144 10.54 7.97 -15.15
N MET A 145 10.29 8.26 -13.86
CA MET A 145 10.86 9.43 -13.18
C MET A 145 12.39 9.40 -13.13
N THR A 146 12.99 8.21 -12.95
CA THR A 146 14.45 8.06 -12.85
C THR A 146 15.14 8.24 -14.21
N PHE A 147 14.51 7.78 -15.29
CA PHE A 147 15.09 7.86 -16.63
C PHE A 147 14.67 9.12 -17.42
N SER A 148 13.68 9.87 -16.93
CA SER A 148 13.28 11.14 -17.54
C SER A 148 14.16 12.28 -17.06
N SER A 149 14.62 13.12 -17.98
CA SER A 149 15.35 14.34 -17.62
C SER A 149 14.38 15.42 -17.11
N LEU A 150 14.74 16.10 -16.02
CA LEU A 150 14.04 17.29 -15.54
C LEU A 150 14.20 18.53 -16.46
N GLY A 151 15.10 18.45 -17.44
CA GLY A 151 15.48 19.58 -18.31
C GLY A 151 16.46 20.53 -17.63
N ASP A 152 16.78 21.64 -18.30
CA ASP A 152 17.67 22.65 -17.75
C ASP A 152 17.05 23.35 -16.52
N PRO A 153 17.84 23.63 -15.47
CA PRO A 153 17.35 24.28 -14.26
C PRO A 153 16.88 25.71 -14.54
N TYR A 154 16.00 26.24 -13.67
CA TYR A 154 15.54 27.62 -13.75
C TYR A 154 16.68 28.64 -13.74
N CYS A 155 17.73 28.39 -12.96
CA CYS A 155 18.98 29.15 -13.03
C CYS A 155 20.17 28.20 -13.12
N ASN A 156 20.97 28.36 -14.18
CA ASN A 156 22.14 27.52 -14.40
C ASN A 156 23.31 27.97 -13.49
N ARG A 157 23.42 27.32 -12.32
CA ARG A 157 24.44 27.64 -11.31
C ARG A 157 25.87 27.40 -11.80
N GLU A 158 26.07 26.39 -12.64
CA GLU A 158 27.38 26.07 -13.21
C GLU A 158 27.90 27.23 -14.07
N LYS A 159 27.08 27.72 -15.02
CA LYS A 159 27.41 28.89 -15.84
C LYS A 159 27.55 30.17 -15.02
N ALA A 160 26.78 30.31 -13.94
CA ALA A 160 26.88 31.46 -13.05
C ALA A 160 28.22 31.47 -12.28
N GLU A 161 28.70 30.30 -11.84
CA GLU A 161 29.99 30.14 -11.16
C GLU A 161 31.16 30.43 -12.10
N GLU A 162 31.13 29.95 -13.35
CA GLU A 162 32.15 30.25 -14.36
C GLU A 162 32.31 31.76 -14.60
N ARG A 163 31.20 32.48 -14.62
CA ARG A 163 31.17 33.94 -14.79
C ARG A 163 31.38 34.71 -13.48
N LYS A 164 31.57 34.03 -12.35
CA LYS A 164 31.65 34.60 -10.99
C LYS A 164 30.46 35.53 -10.67
N SER A 165 29.30 35.26 -11.26
CA SER A 165 28.09 36.05 -11.07
C SER A 165 27.22 35.48 -9.94
N ARG A 166 26.64 36.35 -9.11
CA ARG A 166 25.68 35.97 -8.06
C ARG A 166 24.22 36.04 -8.53
N ALA A 167 23.99 35.88 -9.84
CA ALA A 167 22.68 36.01 -10.46
C ALA A 167 21.64 35.05 -9.85
N CYS A 168 21.98 33.76 -9.67
CA CYS A 168 21.04 32.76 -9.15
C CYS A 168 20.61 32.95 -7.69
N SER A 169 21.23 33.86 -6.94
CA SER A 169 20.81 34.21 -5.58
C SER A 169 19.83 35.39 -5.54
N LYS A 170 19.60 36.05 -6.67
CA LYS A 170 18.68 37.18 -6.78
C LYS A 170 17.44 36.75 -7.57
N PRO A 171 16.25 37.33 -7.28
CA PRO A 171 15.09 37.12 -8.12
C PRO A 171 15.34 37.68 -9.52
N TYR A 172 14.71 37.04 -10.53
CA TYR A 172 14.85 37.40 -11.95
C TYR A 172 14.61 38.90 -12.22
N SER A 173 13.68 39.54 -11.51
CA SER A 173 13.40 40.97 -11.61
C SER A 173 14.61 41.88 -11.36
N ASN A 174 15.59 41.39 -10.60
CA ASN A 174 16.79 42.12 -10.20
C ASN A 174 18.04 41.60 -10.93
N ALA A 175 17.86 40.79 -11.97
CA ALA A 175 18.95 40.26 -12.78
C ALA A 175 19.57 41.35 -13.68
N SER A 176 20.89 41.30 -13.84
CA SER A 176 21.58 42.14 -14.83
C SER A 176 21.21 41.70 -16.24
N VAL A 177 21.18 42.63 -17.20
CA VAL A 177 20.93 42.32 -18.62
C VAL A 177 21.91 41.27 -19.17
N THR A 178 23.13 41.24 -18.65
CA THR A 178 24.19 40.27 -19.00
C THR A 178 23.97 38.87 -18.43
N ASP A 179 23.12 38.73 -17.42
CA ASP A 179 22.88 37.49 -16.68
C ASP A 179 21.53 36.85 -17.05
N LEU A 180 20.75 37.48 -17.92
CA LEU A 180 19.42 36.97 -18.33
C LEU A 180 19.51 35.62 -19.05
N ASP A 181 20.62 35.35 -19.72
CA ASP A 181 20.86 34.07 -20.41
C ASP A 181 21.10 32.89 -19.45
N LEU A 182 21.34 33.17 -18.16
CA LEU A 182 21.48 32.14 -17.12
C LEU A 182 20.11 31.62 -16.64
N PHE A 183 19.03 32.34 -16.92
CA PHE A 183 17.68 32.01 -16.45
C PHE A 183 16.85 31.33 -17.54
N ASN A 184 16.27 30.18 -17.22
CA ASN A 184 15.33 29.47 -18.07
C ASN A 184 13.91 29.61 -17.52
N LEU A 185 13.13 30.54 -18.10
CA LEU A 185 11.74 30.78 -17.70
C LEU A 185 10.79 29.62 -18.06
N SER A 186 11.19 28.71 -18.94
CA SER A 186 10.41 27.52 -19.31
C SER A 186 10.69 26.30 -18.43
N ALA A 187 11.60 26.40 -17.46
CA ALA A 187 11.88 25.30 -16.53
C ALA A 187 10.63 24.79 -15.78
N PRO A 188 9.70 25.64 -15.28
CA PRO A 188 8.48 25.19 -14.61
C PRO A 188 7.62 24.23 -15.44
N ASP A 189 7.59 24.37 -16.77
CA ASP A 189 6.72 23.57 -17.65
C ASP A 189 7.06 22.06 -17.59
N ASN A 190 8.34 21.73 -17.36
CA ASN A 190 8.84 20.36 -17.24
C ASN A 190 8.39 19.66 -15.94
N GLY A 191 7.93 20.41 -14.94
CA GLY A 191 7.52 19.85 -13.64
C GLY A 191 6.24 19.02 -13.69
N SER A 192 5.36 19.30 -14.64
CA SER A 192 4.02 18.69 -14.76
C SER A 192 4.05 17.16 -14.85
N LEU A 193 4.96 16.61 -15.66
CA LEU A 193 5.14 15.16 -15.81
C LEU A 193 5.51 14.49 -14.47
N PHE A 194 6.44 15.08 -13.72
CA PHE A 194 6.87 14.55 -12.43
C PHE A 194 5.78 14.66 -11.36
N ILE A 195 4.97 15.72 -11.40
CA ILE A 195 3.80 15.88 -10.52
C ILE A 195 2.78 14.77 -10.78
N ILE A 196 2.44 14.52 -12.05
CA ILE A 196 1.47 13.47 -12.44
C ILE A 196 2.01 12.08 -12.07
N LEU A 197 3.28 11.79 -12.38
CA LEU A 197 3.89 10.51 -12.02
C LEU A 197 3.91 10.30 -10.50
N SER A 198 4.18 11.33 -9.71
CA SER A 198 4.16 11.24 -8.24
C SER A 198 2.75 10.98 -7.69
N MET A 199 1.71 11.51 -8.33
CA MET A 199 0.32 11.16 -8.02
C MET A 199 0.05 9.68 -8.28
N PHE A 200 0.49 9.13 -9.42
CA PHE A 200 0.33 7.71 -9.72
C PHE A 200 1.17 6.80 -8.83
N VAL A 201 2.39 7.22 -8.47
CA VAL A 201 3.19 6.56 -7.42
C VAL A 201 2.38 6.52 -6.13
N SER A 202 1.74 7.63 -5.74
CA SER A 202 0.93 7.65 -4.53
C SER A 202 -0.25 6.71 -4.57
N LEU A 203 -0.97 6.64 -5.68
CA LEU A 203 -2.06 5.69 -5.83
C LEU A 203 -1.55 4.24 -5.78
N GLY A 204 -0.46 3.94 -6.48
CA GLY A 204 0.12 2.61 -6.54
C GLY A 204 0.57 2.07 -5.17
N TYR A 205 1.39 2.83 -4.44
CA TYR A 205 1.88 2.36 -3.14
C TYR A 205 0.76 2.34 -2.09
N VAL A 206 -0.22 3.25 -2.15
CA VAL A 206 -1.37 3.22 -1.24
C VAL A 206 -2.23 1.98 -1.49
N THR A 207 -2.45 1.58 -2.74
CA THR A 207 -3.13 0.31 -3.05
C THR A 207 -2.38 -0.88 -2.45
N ALA A 208 -1.05 -0.90 -2.55
CA ALA A 208 -0.24 -1.93 -1.90
C ALA A 208 -0.37 -1.91 -0.38
N ALA A 209 -0.37 -0.71 0.23
CA ALA A 209 -0.56 -0.51 1.65
C ALA A 209 -1.94 -1.00 2.14
N CYS A 210 -3.02 -0.76 1.38
CA CYS A 210 -4.34 -1.31 1.72
C CYS A 210 -4.32 -2.83 1.80
N ALA A 211 -3.73 -3.47 0.79
CA ALA A 211 -3.68 -4.92 0.71
C ALA A 211 -2.83 -5.52 1.84
N SER A 212 -1.73 -4.86 2.22
CA SER A 212 -0.89 -5.28 3.34
C SER A 212 -1.57 -5.06 4.68
N ASP A 213 -2.24 -3.93 4.92
CA ASP A 213 -2.96 -3.65 6.17
C ASP A 213 -4.05 -4.70 6.41
N ALA A 214 -4.79 -5.02 5.35
CA ALA A 214 -5.77 -6.09 5.41
C ALA A 214 -5.07 -7.41 5.78
N MET A 215 -3.97 -7.76 5.11
CA MET A 215 -3.21 -9.00 5.36
C MET A 215 -2.71 -9.09 6.81
N VAL A 216 -2.28 -7.99 7.42
CA VAL A 216 -1.89 -7.93 8.84
C VAL A 216 -3.07 -8.30 9.74
N VAL A 217 -4.27 -7.77 9.45
CA VAL A 217 -5.48 -8.13 10.22
C VAL A 217 -5.77 -9.63 10.12
N GLN A 218 -5.64 -10.21 8.92
CA GLN A 218 -5.79 -11.67 8.73
C GLN A 218 -4.77 -12.47 9.53
N TYR A 219 -3.51 -12.02 9.59
CA TYR A 219 -2.49 -12.69 10.39
C TYR A 219 -2.73 -12.53 11.90
N ALA A 220 -3.15 -11.33 12.34
CA ALA A 220 -3.47 -11.06 13.74
C ALA A 220 -4.65 -11.91 14.24
N GLN A 221 -5.64 -12.18 13.38
CA GLN A 221 -6.77 -13.06 13.71
C GLN A 221 -6.36 -14.52 13.94
N ARG A 222 -5.22 -14.96 13.39
CA ARG A 222 -4.67 -16.32 13.62
C ARG A 222 -3.85 -16.44 14.89
N GLU A 223 -3.51 -15.32 15.53
CA GLU A 223 -2.77 -15.33 16.78
C GLU A 223 -3.68 -15.75 17.95
N PRO A 224 -3.21 -16.68 18.79
CA PRO A 224 -3.91 -17.05 20.02
C PRO A 224 -3.87 -15.90 21.03
N LEU A 225 -4.77 -15.95 22.02
CA LEU A 225 -4.99 -14.84 22.96
C LEU A 225 -3.69 -14.38 23.64
N ALA A 226 -2.80 -15.32 23.99
CA ALA A 226 -1.56 -15.03 24.71
C ALA A 226 -0.54 -14.16 23.95
N ILE A 227 -0.58 -14.18 22.60
CA ILE A 227 0.38 -13.44 21.75
C ILE A 227 -0.31 -12.53 20.72
N ARG A 228 -1.61 -12.28 20.89
CA ARG A 228 -2.41 -11.46 19.97
C ARG A 228 -1.89 -10.03 19.92
N GLY A 229 -1.78 -9.50 18.70
CA GLY A 229 -1.27 -8.15 18.43
C GLY A 229 0.23 -8.11 18.20
N ARG A 230 0.93 -9.24 18.26
CA ARG A 230 2.38 -9.30 18.01
C ARG A 230 2.72 -8.88 16.58
N ILE A 231 1.95 -9.33 15.60
CA ILE A 231 2.16 -8.90 14.21
C ILE A 231 1.83 -7.42 14.00
N GLN A 232 0.83 -6.88 14.72
CA GLN A 232 0.43 -5.47 14.63
C GLN A 232 1.45 -4.52 15.26
N THR A 233 2.16 -4.98 16.30
CA THR A 233 3.21 -4.19 16.98
C THR A 233 4.55 -4.25 16.25
N ALA A 234 4.72 -5.16 15.29
CA ALA A 234 5.97 -5.36 14.55
C ALA A 234 6.05 -4.57 13.23
N ILE A 235 4.95 -3.97 12.79
CA ILE A 235 4.86 -3.12 11.59
C ILE A 235 4.89 -1.64 11.96
#